data_AF-A0A6P0LN08-F1
#
_entry.id   AF-A0A6P0LN08-F1
#
_cell.length_a   1.000
_cell.length_b   1.000
_cell.length_c   1.000
_cell.angle_alpha   90.00
_cell.angle_beta   90.00
_cell.angle_gamma   90.00
#
_symmetry.space_group_name_H-M   'P 1'
#
loop_
_entity.id
_entity.type
_entity.pdbx_description
1 polymer ?
#
loop_
_entity_poly.entity_id
_entity_poly.type
_entity_poly.pdbx_seq_one_letter_code
_entity_poly.pdbx_strand_id
1 'polypeptide(L)'
;MKTVEFVSYLQNLGVKLWIDGEQLRYRSPKEVITPELKQSLVERKADILKLLRKAHKNTQSDAGSSIQPISREQTIPLSFAQQRLWFIDKMALSSNAYNMPLTLNLVGKLDYVALQKSLNQIIARHETLRTTFSEI
;
A
#
# COMPACT_ATOMS: atom_id res chain seq x y z
N MET A 1 -20.26 9.36 -19.20
CA MET A 1 -19.20 8.97 -18.23
C MET A 1 -17.83 9.06 -18.90
N LYS A 2 -16.87 9.71 -18.25
CA LYS A 2 -15.47 9.79 -18.72
C LYS A 2 -14.73 8.48 -18.47
N THR A 3 -13.64 8.21 -19.21
CA THR A 3 -12.86 6.96 -19.06
C THR A 3 -12.27 6.79 -17.67
N VAL A 4 -11.85 7.88 -17.01
CA VAL A 4 -11.34 7.85 -15.62
C VAL A 4 -12.42 7.39 -14.63
N GLU A 5 -13.61 7.98 -14.71
CA GLU A 5 -14.76 7.60 -13.88
C GLU A 5 -15.16 6.13 -14.07
N PHE A 6 -15.08 5.64 -15.31
CA PHE A 6 -15.34 4.24 -15.63
C PHE A 6 -14.31 3.29 -14.98
N VAL A 7 -13.03 3.63 -15.05
CA VAL A 7 -11.97 2.82 -14.40
C VAL A 7 -12.15 2.82 -12.88
N SER A 8 -12.48 3.96 -12.27
CA SER A 8 -12.78 4.02 -10.82
C SER A 8 -14.02 3.18 -10.45
N TYR A 9 -15.07 3.23 -11.27
CA TYR A 9 -16.25 2.39 -11.10
C TYR A 9 -15.90 0.89 -11.13
N LEU A 10 -15.08 0.47 -12.10
CA LEU A 10 -14.60 -0.91 -12.20
C LEU A 10 -13.77 -1.33 -10.98
N GLN A 11 -12.89 -0.46 -10.47
CA GLN A 11 -12.10 -0.74 -9.27
C GLN A 11 -12.98 -0.92 -8.02
N ASN A 12 -14.03 -0.11 -7.87
CA ASN A 12 -15.00 -0.24 -6.78
C ASN A 12 -15.79 -1.56 -6.86
N LEU A 13 -15.99 -2.10 -8.06
CA LEU A 13 -16.56 -3.43 -8.29
C LEU A 13 -15.53 -4.57 -8.11
N GLY A 14 -14.30 -4.26 -7.70
CA GLY A 14 -13.22 -5.24 -7.53
C GLY A 14 -12.61 -5.72 -8.85
N VAL A 15 -12.90 -5.06 -9.96
CA VAL A 15 -12.30 -5.37 -11.27
C VAL A 15 -10.92 -4.71 -11.36
N LYS A 16 -9.88 -5.53 -11.53
CA LYS A 16 -8.51 -5.10 -11.78
C LYS A 16 -8.21 -5.18 -13.28
N LEU A 17 -7.64 -4.12 -13.84
CA LEU A 17 -7.21 -4.03 -15.24
C LEU A 17 -5.69 -3.91 -15.30
N TRP A 18 -5.04 -4.59 -16.23
CA TRP A 18 -3.61 -4.42 -16.50
C TRP A 18 -3.30 -4.60 -17.99
N ILE A 19 -2.11 -4.15 -18.37
CA ILE A 19 -1.61 -4.29 -19.73
C ILE A 19 -0.67 -5.51 -19.77
N ASP A 20 -0.89 -6.38 -20.75
CA ASP A 20 -0.03 -7.52 -21.08
C ASP A 20 0.39 -7.35 -22.55
N GLY A 21 1.54 -6.70 -22.77
CA GLY A 21 1.99 -6.23 -24.08
C GLY A 21 1.03 -5.20 -24.69
N GLU A 22 0.28 -5.60 -25.73
CA GLU A 22 -0.76 -4.78 -26.37
C GLU A 22 -2.18 -5.12 -25.92
N GLN A 23 -2.34 -6.17 -25.11
CA GLN A 23 -3.65 -6.64 -24.68
C GLN A 23 -4.06 -6.00 -23.35
N LEU A 24 -5.33 -5.61 -23.27
CA LEU A 24 -5.97 -5.23 -22.02
C LEU A 24 -6.49 -6.50 -21.34
N ARG A 25 -5.90 -6.84 -20.20
CA ARG A 25 -6.33 -7.96 -19.36
C ARG A 25 -7.15 -7.45 -18.19
N TYR A 26 -8.04 -8.30 -17.67
CA TYR A 26 -8.81 -8.00 -16.48
C TYR A 26 -8.94 -9.21 -15.55
N ARG A 27 -9.15 -8.94 -14.27
CA ARG A 27 -9.53 -9.88 -13.23
C ARG A 27 -10.74 -9.32 -12.52
N SER A 28 -11.80 -10.10 -12.41
CA SER A 28 -13.04 -9.70 -11.76
C SER A 28 -13.51 -10.78 -10.79
N PRO A 29 -14.32 -10.42 -9.77
CA PRO A 29 -15.16 -11.38 -9.07
C PRO A 29 -16.10 -12.10 -10.05
N LYS A 30 -16.61 -13.29 -9.67
CA LYS A 30 -17.66 -13.98 -10.43
C LYS A 30 -18.90 -13.06 -10.52
N GLU A 31 -19.61 -13.09 -11.65
CA GLU A 31 -20.87 -12.35 -11.92
C GLU A 31 -20.78 -10.83 -12.17
N VAL A 32 -19.62 -10.19 -11.95
CA VAL A 32 -19.47 -8.72 -12.15
C VAL A 32 -19.38 -8.32 -13.63
N ILE A 33 -18.83 -9.20 -14.47
CA ILE A 33 -18.62 -8.90 -15.90
C ILE A 33 -19.86 -9.34 -16.70
N THR A 34 -20.83 -8.44 -16.79
CA THR A 34 -22.01 -8.60 -17.65
C THR A 34 -21.65 -8.33 -19.13
N PRO A 35 -22.47 -8.78 -20.10
CA PRO A 35 -22.26 -8.50 -21.52
C PRO A 35 -22.14 -7.00 -21.84
N GLU A 36 -22.94 -6.16 -21.17
CA GLU A 36 -22.97 -4.71 -21.34
C GLU A 36 -21.66 -4.07 -20.85
N LEU A 37 -21.12 -4.59 -19.74
CA LEU A 37 -19.86 -4.14 -19.18
C LEU A 37 -18.67 -4.56 -20.05
N LYS A 38 -18.72 -5.75 -20.66
CA LYS A 38 -17.75 -6.18 -21.68
C LYS A 38 -17.78 -5.26 -22.89
N GLN A 39 -18.96 -4.92 -23.39
CA GLN A 39 -19.10 -4.02 -24.53
C GLN A 39 -18.54 -2.63 -24.21
N SER A 40 -18.84 -2.09 -23.02
CA SER A 40 -18.28 -0.82 -22.54
C SER A 40 -16.74 -0.83 -22.42
N LEU A 41 -16.14 -1.96 -22.04
CA LEU A 41 -14.69 -2.16 -22.02
C LEU A 41 -14.09 -2.15 -23.44
N VAL A 42 -14.77 -2.75 -24.41
CA VAL A 42 -14.32 -2.80 -25.81
C VAL A 42 -14.40 -1.41 -26.45
N GLU A 43 -15.52 -0.71 -26.30
CA GLU A 43 -15.73 0.64 -26.84
C GLU A 43 -14.68 1.65 -26.34
N ARG A 44 -14.23 1.49 -25.09
CA ARG A 44 -13.29 2.41 -24.44
C ARG A 44 -11.86 1.85 -24.38
N LYS A 45 -11.58 0.72 -25.03
CA LYS A 45 -10.29 0.00 -24.93
C LYS A 45 -9.09 0.91 -25.23
N ALA A 46 -9.17 1.71 -26.30
CA ALA A 46 -8.07 2.58 -26.71
C ALA A 46 -7.73 3.63 -25.64
N ASP A 47 -8.75 4.26 -25.05
CA ASP A 47 -8.57 5.26 -24.01
C ASP A 47 -8.08 4.64 -22.69
N ILE A 48 -8.60 3.47 -22.33
CA ILE A 48 -8.15 2.73 -21.14
C ILE A 48 -6.68 2.35 -21.29
N LEU A 49 -6.26 1.84 -22.46
CA LEU A 49 -4.86 1.54 -22.74
C LEU A 49 -3.98 2.79 -22.64
N LYS A 50 -4.42 3.92 -23.19
CA LYS A 50 -3.69 5.20 -23.09
C LYS A 50 -3.55 5.66 -21.64
N LEU A 51 -4.61 5.56 -20.84
CA LEU A 51 -4.63 5.91 -19.43
C LEU A 51 -3.69 5.01 -18.63
N LEU A 52 -3.79 3.69 -18.79
CA LEU A 52 -2.95 2.72 -18.09
C LEU A 52 -1.47 2.83 -18.48
N ARG A 53 -1.15 3.18 -19.74
CA ARG A 53 0.23 3.48 -20.17
C ARG A 53 0.76 4.77 -19.56
N LYS A 54 -0.06 5.83 -19.48
CA LYS A 54 0.32 7.09 -18.83
C LYS A 54 0.56 6.88 -17.33
N ALA A 55 -0.30 6.10 -16.68
CA ALA A 55 -0.11 5.69 -15.30
C ALA A 55 1.19 4.88 -15.14
N HIS A 56 1.41 3.84 -15.96
CA HIS A 56 2.65 3.06 -15.94
C HIS A 56 3.90 3.89 -16.19
N LYS A 57 3.89 4.89 -17.09
CA LYS A 57 5.04 5.78 -17.29
C LYS A 57 5.34 6.66 -16.07
N ASN A 58 4.31 7.16 -15.39
CA ASN A 58 4.47 7.88 -14.13
C ASN A 58 4.90 6.96 -12.97
N THR A 59 4.63 5.67 -13.10
CA THR A 59 5.00 4.67 -12.09
C THR A 59 6.26 3.90 -12.49
N GLN A 60 6.81 4.06 -13.70
CA GLN A 60 8.00 3.34 -14.20
C GLN A 60 9.30 3.85 -13.58
N SER A 61 9.22 4.90 -12.77
CA SER A 61 10.26 5.20 -11.79
C SER A 61 10.30 4.22 -10.61
N ASP A 62 9.30 3.34 -10.40
CA ASP A 62 9.32 2.35 -9.28
C ASP A 62 8.37 1.12 -9.35
N ALA A 63 7.47 0.97 -10.32
CA ALA A 63 6.46 -0.11 -10.32
C ALA A 63 6.73 -1.14 -11.42
N GLY A 64 7.40 -2.21 -11.01
CA GLY A 64 7.54 -3.43 -11.80
C GLY A 64 8.57 -4.40 -11.23
N SER A 65 9.55 -3.90 -10.48
CA SER A 65 10.40 -4.75 -9.65
C SER A 65 9.60 -5.21 -8.45
N SER A 66 9.48 -6.53 -8.26
CA SER A 66 9.12 -7.08 -6.96
C SER A 66 10.04 -6.45 -5.93
N ILE A 67 9.48 -5.95 -4.82
CA ILE A 67 10.26 -5.42 -3.70
C ILE A 67 11.20 -6.54 -3.27
N GLN A 68 12.50 -6.33 -3.49
CA GLN A 68 13.50 -7.31 -3.12
C GLN A 68 13.84 -7.13 -1.64
N PRO A 69 14.04 -8.24 -0.90
CA PRO A 69 14.65 -8.15 0.42
C PRO A 69 15.99 -7.42 0.33
N ILE A 70 16.22 -6.47 1.23
CA ILE A 70 17.50 -5.79 1.38
C ILE A 70 18.22 -6.35 2.61
N SER A 71 19.54 -6.54 2.53
CA SER A 71 20.34 -6.96 3.69
C SER A 71 20.25 -5.93 4.81
N ARG A 72 20.18 -6.42 6.06
CA ARG A 72 20.15 -5.63 7.30
C ARG A 72 21.52 -5.56 8.00
N GLU A 73 22.56 -6.11 7.39
CA GLU A 73 23.94 -6.06 7.89
C GLU A 73 24.62 -4.71 7.60
N GLN A 74 24.00 -3.89 6.75
CA GLN A 74 24.49 -2.58 6.35
C GLN A 74 23.72 -1.46 7.05
N THR A 75 24.35 -0.29 7.16
CA THR A 75 23.66 0.94 7.58
C THR A 75 22.64 1.33 6.53
N ILE A 76 21.37 1.41 6.96
CA ILE A 76 20.26 1.77 6.08
C ILE A 76 19.92 3.24 6.32
N PRO A 77 20.01 4.11 5.30
CA PRO A 77 19.70 5.51 5.48
C PRO A 77 18.22 5.69 5.81
N LEU A 78 17.94 6.69 6.64
CA LEU A 78 16.58 7.12 6.92
C LEU A 78 15.88 7.57 5.63
N SER A 79 14.63 7.19 5.46
CA SER A 79 13.75 7.84 4.50
C SER A 79 13.59 9.33 4.84
N PHE A 80 13.26 10.16 3.85
CA PHE A 80 13.05 11.60 4.06
C PHE A 80 11.99 11.89 5.15
N ALA A 81 10.94 11.08 5.23
CA ALA A 81 9.92 11.21 6.27
C ALA A 81 10.50 10.93 7.68
N GLN A 82 11.34 9.89 7.81
CA GLN A 82 12.02 9.57 9.07
C GLN A 82 13.04 10.66 9.45
N GLN A 83 13.84 11.17 8.51
CA GLN A 83 14.78 12.27 8.77
C GLN A 83 14.07 13.51 9.30
N ARG A 84 12.94 13.88 8.69
CA ARG A 84 12.12 15.02 9.13
C ARG A 84 11.61 14.83 10.55
N LEU A 85 11.04 13.67 10.87
CA LEU A 85 10.54 13.39 12.22
C LEU A 85 11.67 13.38 13.24
N TRP A 86 12.81 12.77 12.91
CA TRP A 86 14.00 12.77 13.76
C TRP A 86 14.52 14.18 14.03
N PHE A 87 14.56 15.03 13.01
CA PHE A 87 14.94 16.44 13.16
C PHE A 87 13.99 17.20 14.08
N ILE A 88 12.67 16.99 13.94
CA ILE A 88 11.67 17.62 14.82
C ILE A 88 11.82 17.13 16.26
N ASP A 89 12.02 15.83 16.47
CA ASP A 89 12.24 15.23 17.79
C ASP A 89 13.48 15.83 18.48
N LYS A 90 14.56 16.08 17.73
CA LYS A 90 15.79 16.70 18.27
C LYS A 90 15.66 18.19 18.57
N MET A 91 14.81 18.93 17.87
CA MET A 91 14.56 20.36 18.14
C MET A 91 13.60 20.57 19.30
N ALA A 92 12.59 19.73 19.44
CA ALA A 92 11.59 19.84 20.48
C ALA A 92 12.09 19.10 21.72
N LEU A 93 12.46 19.82 22.78
CA LEU A 93 12.80 19.26 24.10
C LEU A 93 11.72 18.26 24.58
N SER A 94 11.87 16.97 24.23
CA SER A 94 11.02 15.84 24.65
C SER A 94 9.51 15.98 24.31
N SER A 95 9.17 16.32 23.08
CA SER A 95 7.75 16.42 22.65
C SER A 95 7.19 15.09 22.13
N ASN A 96 6.14 14.58 22.76
CA ASN A 96 5.40 13.39 22.30
C ASN A 96 4.38 13.70 21.17
N ALA A 97 4.49 14.86 20.51
CA ALA A 97 3.47 15.35 19.57
C ALA A 97 3.20 14.42 18.38
N TYR A 98 4.15 13.54 18.03
CA TYR A 98 4.02 12.57 16.93
C TYR A 98 3.70 11.15 17.39
N ASN A 99 3.54 10.93 18.71
CA ASN A 99 3.02 9.66 19.20
C ASN A 99 1.51 9.62 18.94
N MET A 100 1.04 8.51 18.35
CA MET A 100 -0.38 8.27 18.10
C MET A 100 -0.88 7.20 19.08
N PRO A 101 -1.23 7.56 20.33
CA PRO A 101 -1.74 6.59 21.28
C PRO A 101 -3.10 6.05 20.83
N LEU A 102 -3.32 4.76 21.06
CA LEU A 102 -4.59 4.09 20.83
C LEU A 102 -4.98 3.34 22.10
N THR A 103 -6.25 3.47 22.49
CA THR A 103 -6.84 2.71 23.60
C THR A 103 -7.91 1.78 23.06
N LEU A 104 -7.88 0.51 23.48
CA LEU A 104 -8.87 -0.49 23.11
C LEU A 104 -9.62 -0.96 24.35
N ASN A 105 -10.95 -0.98 24.28
CA ASN A 105 -11.79 -1.58 25.33
C ASN A 105 -12.12 -3.03 24.94
N LEU A 106 -11.64 -3.99 25.74
CA LEU A 106 -11.88 -5.42 25.50
C LEU A 106 -12.95 -5.92 26.48
N VAL A 107 -14.01 -6.54 25.93
CA VAL A 107 -15.13 -7.05 26.73
C VAL A 107 -15.08 -8.58 26.78
N GLY A 108 -15.14 -9.14 27.98
CA GLY A 108 -15.14 -10.59 28.21
C GLY A 108 -13.88 -11.09 28.92
N LYS A 109 -13.67 -12.42 28.89
CA LYS A 109 -12.48 -13.03 29.49
C LYS A 109 -11.28 -12.85 28.58
N LEU A 110 -10.27 -12.14 29.06
CA LEU A 110 -9.01 -11.94 28.34
C LEU A 110 -7.99 -13.02 28.69
N ASP A 111 -7.50 -13.74 27.69
CA ASP A 111 -6.29 -14.57 27.82
C ASP A 111 -5.05 -13.69 27.58
N TYR A 112 -4.44 -13.26 28.68
CA TYR A 112 -3.24 -12.41 28.65
C TYR A 112 -2.05 -13.09 27.99
N VAL A 113 -1.89 -14.41 28.15
CA VAL A 113 -0.76 -15.15 27.59
C VAL A 113 -0.89 -15.23 26.08
N ALA A 114 -2.09 -15.50 25.59
CA ALA A 114 -2.38 -15.50 24.15
C ALA A 114 -2.22 -14.11 23.54
N LEU A 115 -2.70 -13.05 24.22
CA LEU A 115 -2.55 -11.67 23.75
C LEU A 115 -1.07 -11.28 23.63
N GLN A 116 -0.28 -11.51 24.67
CA GLN A 116 1.14 -11.18 24.68
C GLN A 116 1.91 -11.94 23.59
N LYS A 117 1.64 -13.25 23.42
CA LYS A 117 2.23 -14.04 22.34
C LYS A 117 1.88 -13.47 20.96
N SER A 118 0.62 -13.06 20.76
CA SER A 118 0.16 -12.49 19.50
C SER A 118 0.85 -11.17 19.18
N LEU A 119 0.95 -10.26 20.16
CA LEU A 119 1.67 -8.99 20.01
C LEU A 119 3.16 -9.21 19.71
N ASN A 120 3.81 -10.15 20.40
CA ASN A 120 5.20 -10.48 20.14
C ASN A 120 5.42 -11.02 18.73
N GLN A 121 4.49 -11.82 18.19
CA GLN A 121 4.57 -12.30 16.81
C GLN A 121 4.39 -11.17 15.79
N ILE A 122 3.51 -10.21 16.06
CA ILE A 122 3.35 -9.01 15.23
C ILE A 122 4.66 -8.19 15.23
N ILE A 123 5.23 -7.91 16.40
CA ILE A 123 6.50 -7.18 16.51
C ILE A 123 7.64 -7.93 15.80
N ALA A 124 7.72 -9.25 15.95
CA ALA A 124 8.74 -10.05 15.26
C ALA A 124 8.60 -9.97 13.74
N ARG A 125 7.37 -10.09 13.23
CA ARG A 125 7.05 -10.05 11.79
C ARG A 125 7.28 -8.67 11.17
N HIS A 126 6.96 -7.58 11.88
CA HIS A 126 6.97 -6.22 11.34
C HIS A 126 8.21 -5.45 11.77
N GLU A 127 9.17 -5.32 10.87
CA GLU A 127 10.45 -4.67 11.16
C GLU A 127 10.32 -3.21 11.62
N THR A 128 9.37 -2.44 11.06
CA THR A 128 9.11 -1.06 11.47
C THR A 128 8.84 -0.92 12.98
N LEU A 129 8.26 -1.94 13.62
CA LEU A 129 7.98 -1.95 15.06
C LEU A 129 9.24 -2.21 15.92
N ARG A 130 10.36 -2.60 15.29
CA ARG A 130 11.65 -2.87 15.94
C ARG A 130 12.73 -1.89 15.50
N THR A 131 12.41 -0.90 14.67
CA THR A 131 13.36 0.09 14.18
C THR A 131 13.70 1.09 15.29
N THR A 132 15.00 1.28 15.53
CA THR A 132 15.53 2.30 16.44
C THR A 132 16.47 3.22 15.66
N PHE A 133 16.58 4.47 16.10
CA PHE A 133 17.50 5.46 15.51
C PHE A 133 18.60 5.82 16.50
N SER A 134 19.83 5.92 16.02
CA SER A 134 21.01 6.30 16.81
C SER A 134 21.90 7.26 16.00
N GLU A 135 22.56 8.17 16.70
CA GLU A 135 23.68 8.95 16.13
C GLU A 135 24.95 8.08 16.18
N ILE A 136 25.80 8.17 15.15
CA ILE A 136 27.12 7.53 15.09
C ILE A 136 28.17 8.63 15.32
#